data_AF-A0A8T5Q174-F1
#
_entry.id   AF-A0A8T5Q174-F1
#
_cell.length_a   1.000
_cell.length_b   1.000
_cell.length_c   1.000
_cell.angle_alpha   90.00
_cell.angle_beta   90.00
_cell.angle_gamma   90.00
#
_symmetry.space_group_name_H-M   'P 1'
#
loop_
_entity.id
_entity.type
_entity.pdbx_description
1 polymer ?
#
loop_
_entity_poly.entity_id
_entity_poly.type
_entity_poly.pdbx_seq_one_letter_code
_entity_poly.pdbx_strand_id
1 'polypeptide(L)'
;MMKTKNKRLIYALIIALAIIGVVLFVYLSKSAITQREVEEITAPAIEEEFPEKETGIPNPASVYCEDLGYNYVIRTNPKTKGQYGICIFPDGNECEEWEFYRGKCGQKFTFCEQQGFRIENRIDNMGTWTAEYAVCIFDDGSECLEQAYFDGKCNPSECKKWKMSEGGCIKS
;
A
#
# COMPACT_ATOMS: atom_id res chain seq x y z
N MET A 1 2.92 -74.34 49.29
CA MET A 1 3.27 -72.90 49.13
C MET A 1 2.68 -72.34 47.82
N MET A 2 1.35 -72.41 47.64
CA MET A 2 0.67 -72.12 46.36
C MET A 2 -0.57 -71.21 46.47
N LYS A 3 -0.86 -70.67 47.67
CA LYS A 3 -2.12 -69.93 47.95
C LYS A 3 -1.98 -68.39 47.89
N THR A 4 -0.76 -67.86 48.02
CA THR A 4 -0.49 -66.41 48.09
C THR A 4 -0.15 -65.76 46.74
N LYS A 5 0.52 -66.49 45.83
CA LYS A 5 0.80 -66.00 44.46
C LYS A 5 -0.48 -65.80 43.64
N ASN A 6 -1.44 -66.73 43.76
CA ASN A 6 -2.72 -66.63 43.04
C ASN A 6 -3.57 -65.46 43.55
N LYS A 7 -3.55 -65.17 44.86
CA LYS A 7 -4.21 -63.98 45.41
C LYS A 7 -3.60 -62.70 44.87
N ARG A 8 -2.27 -62.60 44.81
CA ARG A 8 -1.58 -61.42 44.23
C ARG A 8 -1.89 -61.23 42.75
N LEU A 9 -1.97 -62.31 41.98
CA LEU A 9 -2.33 -62.27 40.57
C LEU A 9 -3.81 -61.85 40.38
N ILE A 10 -4.71 -62.37 41.20
CA ILE A 10 -6.13 -62.00 41.21
C ILE A 10 -6.29 -60.52 41.59
N TYR A 11 -5.59 -60.03 42.62
CA TYR A 11 -5.62 -58.61 42.98
C TYR A 11 -5.03 -57.73 41.87
N ALA A 12 -3.94 -58.14 41.23
CA ALA A 12 -3.35 -57.40 40.12
C ALA A 12 -4.31 -57.32 38.91
N LEU A 13 -5.03 -58.39 38.59
CA LEU A 13 -6.04 -58.40 37.53
C LEU A 13 -7.27 -57.56 37.88
N ILE A 14 -7.74 -57.59 39.13
CA ILE A 14 -8.85 -56.74 39.60
C ILE A 14 -8.46 -55.26 39.53
N ILE A 15 -7.24 -54.92 39.95
CA ILE A 15 -6.71 -53.54 39.88
C ILE A 15 -6.57 -53.10 38.42
N ALA A 16 -6.04 -53.96 37.54
CA ALA A 16 -5.92 -53.65 36.13
C ALA A 16 -7.28 -53.42 35.45
N LEU A 17 -8.26 -54.29 35.73
CA LEU A 17 -9.63 -54.15 35.20
C LEU A 17 -10.34 -52.91 35.77
N ALA A 18 -10.11 -52.58 37.04
CA ALA A 18 -10.61 -51.35 37.65
C ALA A 18 -9.98 -50.10 37.01
N ILE A 19 -8.67 -50.10 36.75
CA ILE A 19 -7.98 -48.99 36.07
C ILE A 19 -8.49 -48.83 34.64
N ILE A 20 -8.63 -49.94 33.90
CA ILE A 20 -9.17 -49.93 32.53
C ILE A 20 -10.60 -49.41 32.52
N GLY A 21 -11.44 -49.83 33.49
CA GLY A 21 -12.80 -49.33 33.65
C GLY A 21 -12.86 -47.83 33.97
N VAL A 22 -11.99 -47.34 34.85
CA VAL A 22 -11.88 -45.90 35.18
C VAL A 22 -11.41 -45.09 33.97
N VAL A 23 -10.42 -45.57 33.23
CA VAL A 23 -9.91 -44.89 32.03
C VAL A 23 -10.96 -44.88 30.92
N LEU A 24 -11.65 -45.99 30.68
CA LEU A 24 -12.77 -46.05 29.73
C LEU A 24 -13.94 -45.17 30.16
N PHE A 25 -14.28 -45.13 31.45
CA PHE A 25 -15.33 -44.25 31.97
C PHE A 25 -14.97 -42.76 31.80
N VAL A 26 -13.71 -42.38 32.04
CA VAL A 26 -13.18 -41.03 31.78
C VAL A 26 -13.19 -40.72 30.27
N TYR A 27 -12.91 -41.70 29.42
CA TYR A 27 -12.89 -41.51 27.97
C TYR A 27 -14.31 -41.40 27.39
N LEU A 28 -15.26 -42.19 27.91
CA LEU A 28 -16.67 -42.14 27.53
C LEU A 28 -17.39 -40.92 28.11
N SER A 29 -16.98 -40.40 29.27
CA SER A 29 -17.50 -39.14 29.82
C SER A 29 -16.96 -37.90 29.11
N LYS A 30 -15.82 -37.98 28.39
CA LYS A 30 -15.33 -36.91 27.50
C LYS A 30 -16.22 -36.66 26.28
N SER A 31 -17.06 -37.61 25.87
CA SER A 31 -17.95 -37.45 24.70
C SER A 31 -19.31 -36.81 25.02
N ALA A 32 -19.68 -36.67 26.30
CA ALA A 32 -21.00 -36.19 26.73
C ALA A 32 -20.98 -34.80 27.39
N ILE A 33 -19.81 -34.18 27.55
CA ILE A 33 -19.69 -32.78 27.96
C ILE A 33 -19.11 -32.05 26.77
N THR A 34 -20.00 -31.77 25.81
CA THR A 34 -19.91 -30.56 24.98
C THR A 34 -19.39 -29.46 25.88
N GLN A 35 -18.20 -28.93 25.56
CA GLN A 35 -17.73 -27.71 26.21
C GLN A 35 -18.77 -26.64 25.92
N ARG A 36 -19.70 -26.42 26.85
CA ARG A 36 -20.20 -25.08 27.11
C ARG A 36 -19.06 -24.37 27.79
N GLU A 37 -18.20 -23.80 26.98
CA GLU A 37 -17.47 -22.63 27.40
C GLU A 37 -18.51 -21.63 27.90
N VAL A 38 -18.39 -21.23 29.16
CA VAL A 38 -19.10 -20.07 29.67
C VAL A 38 -18.52 -18.93 28.87
N GLU A 39 -19.25 -18.51 27.84
CA GLU A 39 -19.04 -17.24 27.15
C GLU A 39 -19.24 -16.17 28.22
N GLU A 40 -18.15 -15.82 28.89
CA GLU A 40 -18.00 -14.55 29.56
C GLU A 40 -18.46 -13.50 28.54
N ILE A 41 -19.41 -12.66 28.95
CA ILE A 41 -19.91 -11.57 28.13
C ILE A 41 -18.78 -10.53 28.06
N THR A 42 -17.74 -10.84 27.30
CA THR A 42 -16.95 -9.84 26.62
C THR A 42 -17.76 -9.53 25.38
N ALA A 43 -18.40 -8.35 25.41
CA ALA A 43 -18.99 -7.77 24.22
C ALA A 43 -18.01 -7.96 23.06
N PRO A 44 -18.46 -8.38 21.87
CA PRO A 44 -17.57 -8.41 20.73
C PRO A 44 -16.99 -7.01 20.62
N ALA A 45 -15.68 -6.90 20.82
CA ALA A 45 -14.94 -5.88 20.14
C ALA A 45 -15.20 -6.21 18.67
N ILE A 46 -16.23 -5.58 18.11
CA ILE A 46 -16.21 -5.25 16.71
C ILE A 46 -14.96 -4.37 16.64
N GLU A 47 -13.81 -4.98 16.36
CA GLU A 47 -12.79 -4.30 15.59
C GLU A 47 -13.51 -3.96 14.30
N GLU A 48 -14.24 -2.84 14.36
CA GLU A 48 -14.57 -2.09 13.17
C GLU A 48 -13.18 -1.76 12.62
N GLU A 49 -12.64 -2.63 11.79
CA GLU A 49 -11.94 -2.16 10.60
C GLU A 49 -12.98 -1.30 9.89
N PHE A 50 -13.15 -0.07 10.38
CA PHE A 50 -13.60 1.02 9.55
C PHE A 50 -12.66 0.89 8.35
N PRO A 51 -13.15 0.52 7.15
CA PRO A 51 -12.34 0.76 6.00
C PRO A 51 -12.03 2.24 6.13
N GLU A 52 -10.76 2.57 6.34
CA GLU A 52 -10.33 3.94 6.44
C GLU A 52 -10.75 4.51 5.10
N LYS A 53 -11.92 5.13 5.08
CA LYS A 53 -12.44 5.79 3.91
C LYS A 53 -11.38 6.83 3.70
N GLU A 54 -10.56 6.66 2.67
CA GLU A 54 -9.60 7.66 2.27
C GLU A 54 -10.42 8.91 1.92
N THR A 55 -10.68 9.75 2.92
CA THR A 55 -11.47 10.98 2.78
C THR A 55 -10.58 12.12 2.30
N GLY A 56 -9.38 11.83 1.81
CA GLY A 56 -8.45 12.79 1.26
C GLY A 56 -8.55 12.86 -0.27
N ILE A 57 -8.42 14.08 -0.81
CA ILE A 57 -8.00 14.24 -2.20
C ILE A 57 -6.61 13.58 -2.31
N PRO A 58 -6.39 12.61 -3.20
CA PRO A 58 -5.12 11.93 -3.28
C PRO A 58 -4.03 12.91 -3.71
N ASN A 59 -2.81 12.67 -3.25
CA ASN A 59 -1.67 13.50 -3.63
C ASN A 59 -1.38 13.29 -5.13
N PRO A 60 -1.45 14.34 -5.98
CA PRO A 60 -1.28 14.18 -7.41
C PRO A 60 0.11 13.66 -7.80
N ALA A 61 1.15 13.96 -7.03
CA ALA A 61 2.49 13.44 -7.29
C ALA A 61 2.60 11.94 -7.01
N SER A 62 1.95 11.46 -5.95
CA SER A 62 1.87 10.03 -5.63
C SER A 62 1.08 9.29 -6.71
N VAL A 63 -0.11 9.80 -7.04
CA VAL A 63 -0.99 9.23 -8.08
C VAL A 63 -0.27 9.17 -9.42
N TYR A 64 0.41 10.23 -9.83
CA TYR A 64 1.16 10.24 -11.10
C TYR A 64 2.27 9.17 -11.13
N CYS A 65 2.99 8.97 -10.03
CA CYS A 65 3.98 7.90 -9.93
C CYS A 65 3.33 6.51 -10.09
N GLU A 66 2.25 6.27 -9.36
CA GLU A 66 1.55 4.98 -9.34
C GLU A 66 0.82 4.68 -10.65
N ASP A 67 0.17 5.67 -11.26
CA ASP A 67 -0.56 5.54 -12.52
C ASP A 67 0.37 5.28 -13.72
N LEU A 68 1.63 5.73 -13.65
CA LEU A 68 2.68 5.34 -14.59
C LEU A 68 3.19 3.90 -14.37
N GLY A 69 2.69 3.22 -13.33
CA GLY A 69 3.05 1.86 -12.98
C GLY A 69 4.36 1.74 -12.19
N TYR A 70 4.81 2.82 -11.55
CA TYR A 70 6.03 2.82 -10.75
C TYR A 70 5.73 2.53 -9.28
N ASN A 71 6.75 2.05 -8.55
CA ASN A 71 6.60 1.74 -7.14
C ASN A 71 6.66 3.03 -6.32
N TYR A 72 5.64 3.27 -5.51
CA TYR A 72 5.59 4.40 -4.57
C TYR A 72 5.85 3.92 -3.14
N VAL A 73 6.70 4.66 -2.40
CA VAL A 73 6.94 4.42 -0.99
C VAL A 73 6.99 5.72 -0.21
N ILE A 74 6.46 5.70 1.01
CA ILE A 74 6.62 6.82 1.96
C ILE A 74 7.85 6.56 2.82
N ARG A 75 8.71 7.57 2.97
CA ARG A 75 9.85 7.55 3.89
C ARG A 75 9.71 8.61 4.96
N THR A 76 10.25 8.34 6.13
CA THR A 76 10.28 9.28 7.25
C THR A 76 11.69 9.84 7.42
N ASN A 77 11.82 11.16 7.38
CA ASN A 77 13.08 11.83 7.65
C ASN A 77 13.48 11.58 9.12
N PRO A 78 14.67 10.99 9.41
CA PRO A 78 15.03 10.62 10.77
C PRO A 78 15.25 11.83 11.69
N LYS A 79 15.60 13.00 11.13
CA LYS A 79 15.86 14.25 11.87
C LYS A 79 14.58 15.03 12.12
N THR A 80 13.79 15.30 11.09
CA THR A 80 12.59 16.14 11.20
C THR A 80 11.33 15.34 11.55
N LYS A 81 11.37 14.00 11.43
CA LYS A 81 10.22 13.10 11.52
C LYS A 81 9.12 13.36 10.48
N GLY A 82 9.36 14.25 9.51
CA GLY A 82 8.45 14.49 8.40
C GLY A 82 8.47 13.35 7.40
N GLN A 83 7.30 13.05 6.82
CA GLN A 83 7.15 12.07 5.76
C GLN A 83 7.30 12.72 4.38
N TYR A 84 7.79 11.95 3.41
CA TYR A 84 7.89 12.34 2.01
C TYR A 84 7.76 11.09 1.12
N GLY A 85 7.14 11.25 -0.05
CA GLY A 85 6.99 10.18 -1.03
C GLY A 85 8.22 10.03 -1.91
N ILE A 86 8.52 8.78 -2.27
CA ILE A 86 9.55 8.41 -3.22
C ILE A 86 8.92 7.55 -4.33
N CYS A 87 9.16 7.95 -5.58
CA CYS A 87 8.88 7.15 -6.76
C CYS A 87 10.12 6.33 -7.13
N ILE A 88 9.96 5.02 -7.29
CA ILE A 88 11.02 4.08 -7.64
C ILE A 88 10.75 3.53 -9.03
N PHE A 89 11.67 3.81 -9.94
CA PHE A 89 11.54 3.49 -11.36
C PHE A 89 11.95 2.03 -11.68
N PRO A 90 11.59 1.49 -12.85
CA PRO A 90 11.91 0.11 -13.22
C PRO A 90 13.40 -0.25 -13.26
N ASP A 91 14.29 0.74 -13.39
CA ASP A 91 15.74 0.52 -13.34
C ASP A 91 16.33 0.62 -11.92
N GLY A 92 15.48 0.79 -10.91
CA GLY A 92 15.84 0.93 -9.51
C GLY A 92 16.29 2.34 -9.11
N ASN A 93 16.35 3.30 -10.04
CA ASN A 93 16.56 4.70 -9.66
C ASN A 93 15.34 5.24 -8.92
N GLU A 94 15.58 6.21 -8.05
CA GLU A 94 14.55 6.78 -7.19
C GLU A 94 14.49 8.29 -7.37
N CYS A 95 13.30 8.87 -7.19
CA CYS A 95 13.17 10.30 -6.99
C CYS A 95 12.05 10.65 -6.01
N GLU A 96 12.19 11.78 -5.32
CA GLU A 96 11.11 12.36 -4.53
C GLU A 96 9.92 12.69 -5.45
N GLU A 97 8.71 12.40 -4.97
CA GLU A 97 7.49 12.41 -5.80
C GLU A 97 7.22 13.76 -6.47
N TRP A 98 7.40 14.87 -5.76
CA TRP A 98 7.14 16.21 -6.29
C TRP A 98 8.26 16.69 -7.21
N GLU A 99 9.51 16.28 -6.98
CA GLU A 99 10.61 16.50 -7.91
C GLU A 99 10.39 15.75 -9.22
N PHE A 100 9.88 14.50 -9.17
CA PHE A 100 9.53 13.71 -10.35
C PHE A 100 8.32 14.31 -11.08
N TYR A 101 7.23 14.61 -10.37
CA TYR A 101 6.02 15.24 -10.91
C TYR A 101 6.31 16.58 -11.61
N ARG A 102 7.33 17.31 -11.15
CA ARG A 102 7.77 18.59 -11.75
C ARG A 102 8.88 18.42 -12.79
N GLY A 103 9.27 17.19 -13.14
CA GLY A 103 10.26 16.91 -14.19
C GLY A 103 11.70 17.28 -13.85
N LYS A 104 12.05 17.42 -12.56
CA LYS A 104 13.39 17.81 -12.10
C LYS A 104 14.37 16.64 -12.07
N CYS A 105 13.84 15.43 -12.00
CA CYS A 105 14.55 14.17 -11.96
C CYS A 105 13.74 13.11 -12.69
N GLY A 106 14.34 11.95 -12.95
CA GLY A 106 13.61 10.82 -13.55
C GLY A 106 13.01 11.16 -14.91
N GLN A 107 13.57 12.13 -15.65
CA GLN A 107 12.98 12.68 -16.87
C GLN A 107 12.58 11.59 -17.85
N LYS A 108 13.47 10.62 -18.10
CA LYS A 108 13.23 9.47 -18.97
C LYS A 108 12.01 8.61 -18.59
N PHE A 109 11.49 8.74 -17.37
CA PHE A 109 10.33 8.04 -16.84
C PHE A 109 9.06 8.91 -16.79
N THR A 110 9.14 10.19 -17.14
CA THR A 110 7.94 11.01 -17.30
C THR A 110 7.12 10.51 -18.49
N PHE A 111 5.80 10.72 -18.47
CA PHE A 111 4.93 10.32 -19.56
C PHE A 111 5.39 10.90 -20.89
N CYS A 112 5.72 12.19 -20.93
CA CYS A 112 6.22 12.86 -22.13
C CYS A 112 7.43 12.17 -22.76
N GLU A 113 8.44 11.83 -21.96
CA GLU A 113 9.66 11.18 -22.45
C GLU A 113 9.41 9.72 -22.82
N GLN A 114 8.48 9.04 -22.15
CA GLN A 114 8.00 7.71 -22.57
C GLN A 114 7.29 7.76 -23.94
N GLN A 115 6.68 8.89 -24.30
CA GLN A 115 6.10 9.11 -25.64
C GLN A 115 7.15 9.56 -26.68
N GLY A 116 8.41 9.75 -26.29
CA GLY A 116 9.50 10.16 -27.18
C GLY A 116 9.66 11.67 -27.34
N PHE A 117 9.02 12.46 -26.48
CA PHE A 117 9.11 13.92 -26.47
C PHE A 117 10.00 14.41 -25.33
N ARG A 118 10.29 15.72 -25.30
CA ARG A 118 11.19 16.28 -24.30
C ARG A 118 10.42 16.92 -23.15
N ILE A 119 10.73 16.52 -21.92
CA ILE A 119 10.19 17.18 -20.72
C ILE A 119 11.06 18.39 -20.32
N GLU A 120 10.42 19.44 -19.84
CA GLU A 120 11.09 20.63 -19.31
C GLU A 120 10.46 21.05 -17.98
N ASN A 121 11.28 21.14 -16.93
CA ASN A 121 10.90 21.79 -15.68
C ASN A 121 10.93 23.32 -15.87
N ARG A 122 9.83 23.98 -15.52
CA ARG A 122 9.68 25.44 -15.63
C ARG A 122 9.30 26.06 -14.29
N ILE A 123 9.77 27.28 -14.10
CA ILE A 123 9.55 28.08 -12.92
C ILE A 123 8.94 29.42 -13.34
N ASP A 124 7.69 29.68 -12.93
CA ASP A 124 6.98 30.92 -13.22
C ASP A 124 6.75 31.75 -11.96
N ASN A 125 6.93 33.07 -12.08
CA ASN A 125 6.53 34.02 -11.06
C ASN A 125 5.03 34.30 -11.17
N MET A 126 4.28 33.98 -10.11
CA MET A 126 2.83 34.16 -9.99
C MET A 126 2.46 35.42 -9.18
N GLY A 127 3.40 36.35 -9.05
CA GLY A 127 3.29 37.57 -8.25
C GLY A 127 3.94 37.39 -6.88
N THR A 128 3.21 36.80 -5.93
CA THR A 128 3.65 36.62 -4.53
C THR A 128 4.24 35.24 -4.23
N TRP A 129 4.19 34.33 -5.21
CA TRP A 129 4.68 32.97 -5.10
C TRP A 129 5.22 32.49 -6.45
N THR A 130 5.86 31.33 -6.45
CA THR A 130 6.48 30.75 -7.63
C THR A 130 5.85 29.39 -7.92
N ALA A 131 5.40 29.19 -9.16
CA ALA A 131 4.97 27.89 -9.65
C ALA A 131 6.17 27.15 -10.24
N GLU A 132 6.36 25.88 -9.90
CA GLU A 132 7.33 24.98 -10.52
C GLU A 132 6.58 23.77 -11.08
N TYR A 133 6.72 23.48 -12.37
CA TYR A 133 5.88 22.52 -13.08
C TYR A 133 6.59 21.92 -14.30
N ALA A 134 6.08 20.81 -14.82
CA ALA A 134 6.63 20.11 -15.98
C ALA A 134 5.83 20.42 -17.26
N VAL A 135 6.54 20.71 -18.35
CA VAL A 135 5.96 20.93 -19.70
C VAL A 135 6.58 19.93 -20.67
N CYS A 136 5.73 19.21 -21.38
CA CYS A 136 6.10 18.39 -22.52
C CYS A 136 6.24 19.27 -23.76
N ILE A 137 7.34 19.08 -24.50
CA ILE A 137 7.67 19.83 -25.71
C ILE A 137 7.72 18.85 -26.87
N PHE A 138 6.80 19.03 -27.81
CA PHE A 138 6.62 18.16 -28.97
C PHE A 138 7.55 18.56 -30.12
N ASP A 139 7.69 17.66 -31.10
CA ASP A 139 8.60 17.86 -32.25
C ASP A 139 8.22 19.05 -33.14
N ASP A 140 6.93 19.39 -33.21
CA ASP A 140 6.44 20.56 -33.94
C ASP A 140 6.62 21.88 -33.15
N GLY A 141 7.20 21.80 -31.95
CA GLY A 141 7.42 22.93 -31.06
C GLY A 141 6.18 23.36 -30.27
N SER A 142 5.05 22.67 -30.41
CA SER A 142 3.91 22.85 -29.51
C SER A 142 4.23 22.29 -28.12
N GLU A 143 3.48 22.74 -27.12
CA GLU A 143 3.80 22.50 -25.71
C GLU A 143 2.56 22.10 -24.92
N CYS A 144 2.72 21.22 -23.93
CA CYS A 144 1.63 20.80 -23.07
C CYS A 144 2.09 20.70 -21.62
N LEU A 145 1.23 21.03 -20.64
CA LEU A 145 1.51 20.64 -19.26
C LEU A 145 1.59 19.12 -19.18
N GLU A 146 2.59 18.58 -18.48
CA GLU A 146 2.80 17.15 -18.37
C GLU A 146 1.54 16.39 -17.92
N GLN A 147 0.93 16.85 -16.83
CA GLN A 147 -0.31 16.26 -16.33
C GLN A 147 -1.45 16.36 -17.34
N ALA A 148 -1.55 17.47 -18.09
CA ALA A 148 -2.61 17.62 -19.08
C ALA A 148 -2.39 16.68 -20.27
N TYR A 149 -1.14 16.43 -20.66
CA TYR A 149 -0.81 15.46 -21.69
C TYR A 149 -1.11 14.04 -21.22
N PHE A 150 -0.71 13.70 -20.00
CA PHE A 150 -0.99 12.41 -19.37
C PHE A 150 -2.50 12.12 -19.27
N ASP A 151 -3.28 13.13 -18.88
CA ASP A 151 -4.75 13.04 -18.80
C ASP A 151 -5.45 13.05 -20.17
N GLY A 152 -4.71 13.17 -21.28
CA GLY A 152 -5.27 13.30 -22.64
C GLY A 152 -6.05 14.59 -22.88
N LYS A 153 -5.81 15.64 -22.07
CA LYS A 153 -6.48 16.95 -22.16
C LYS A 153 -5.81 17.89 -23.17
N CYS A 154 -4.63 17.55 -23.66
CA CYS A 154 -3.95 18.30 -24.70
C CYS A 154 -3.02 17.40 -25.51
N ASN A 155 -2.84 17.72 -26.79
CA ASN A 155 -2.09 16.93 -27.78
C ASN A 155 -1.09 17.81 -28.54
N PRO A 156 -0.14 17.19 -29.29
CA PRO A 156 0.69 17.90 -30.26
C PRO A 156 -0.15 18.78 -31.19
N SER A 157 0.42 19.92 -31.57
CA SER A 157 -0.15 21.00 -32.38
C SER A 157 -1.28 21.82 -31.75
N GLU A 158 -1.83 21.45 -30.58
CA GLU A 158 -2.98 22.15 -29.99
C GLU A 158 -2.62 23.43 -29.23
N CYS A 159 -1.38 23.51 -28.74
CA CYS A 159 -0.95 24.58 -27.88
C CYS A 159 0.45 25.09 -28.25
N LYS A 160 0.53 26.33 -28.72
CA LYS A 160 1.80 26.89 -29.21
C LYS A 160 2.82 27.10 -28.09
N LYS A 161 2.36 27.52 -26.92
CA LYS A 161 3.21 27.75 -25.75
C LYS A 161 2.42 27.55 -24.48
N TRP A 162 3.04 26.94 -23.47
CA TRP A 162 2.47 26.79 -22.14
C TRP A 162 3.16 27.71 -21.14
N LYS A 163 2.37 28.49 -20.40
CA LYS A 163 2.87 29.30 -19.28
C LYS A 163 1.81 29.44 -18.19
N MET A 164 2.14 28.98 -16.98
CA MET A 164 1.21 28.95 -15.85
C MET A 164 0.75 30.35 -15.45
N SER A 165 1.66 31.34 -15.48
CA SER A 165 1.32 32.72 -15.13
C SER A 165 0.38 33.40 -16.13
N GLU A 166 0.19 32.83 -17.32
CA GLU A 166 -0.71 33.32 -18.36
C GLU A 166 -1.99 32.48 -18.47
N GLY A 167 -2.26 31.61 -17.47
CA GLY A 167 -3.45 30.75 -17.45
C GLY A 167 -3.27 29.42 -18.19
N GLY A 168 -2.04 29.04 -18.52
CA GLY A 168 -1.71 27.76 -19.17
C GLY A 168 -1.45 27.93 -20.66
N CYS A 169 -2.30 27.31 -21.48
CA CYS A 169 -2.08 27.27 -22.91
C CYS A 169 -2.30 28.63 -23.60
N ILE A 170 -1.26 29.13 -24.27
CA ILE A 170 -1.29 30.33 -25.10
C ILE A 170 -1.48 29.88 -26.55
N LYS A 171 -2.73 29.91 -27.00
CA LYS A 171 -3.10 29.73 -28.41
C LYS A 171 -2.81 31.04 -29.14
N SER A 172 -2.04 30.97 -30.22
CA SER A 172 -1.60 32.11 -31.02
C SER A 172 -2.74 33.05 -31.42
#